data_AF-A0A2G2VAB1-F1
#
_entry.id   AF-A0A2G2VAB1-F1
#
_cell.length_a   1.000
_cell.length_b   1.000
_cell.length_c   1.000
_cell.angle_alpha   90.00
_cell.angle_beta   90.00
_cell.angle_gamma   90.00
#
_symmetry.space_group_name_H-M   'P 1'
#
loop_
_entity.id
_entity.type
_entity.pdbx_description
1 polymer ?
#
loop_
_entity_poly.entity_id
_entity_poly.type
_entity_poly.pdbx_seq_one_letter_code
_entity_poly.pdbx_strand_id
1 'polypeptide(L)'
;MVMTYDYNDLCTFALQFRLFRQHGYTISPSKSKIFNKFQDGNGKFKESLASDVLGLLSLYEASHVRTHCEDILEDALAFSTTHLESAAPHLNSPLKEQVMQALEQSLHKGIPQVETRFFISSIYDKEESKNDVLLRFAKLDFNLLQMLHKQELAEVSRWWKDLDFVTTLRS
;
A
#
# COMPACT_ATOMS: atom_id res chain seq x y z
N MET A 1 -10.94 -1.70 22.36
CA MET A 1 -11.74 -2.53 21.44
C MET A 1 -11.13 -3.91 21.44
N VAL A 2 -11.76 -4.86 22.15
CA VAL A 2 -11.31 -6.25 22.21
C VAL A 2 -11.97 -6.97 21.05
N MET A 3 -11.24 -7.17 19.95
CA MET A 3 -11.73 -7.90 18.78
C MET A 3 -11.70 -9.40 19.09
N THR A 4 -12.73 -9.92 19.74
CA THR A 4 -12.92 -11.36 19.93
C THR A 4 -13.63 -11.96 18.72
N TYR A 5 -12.87 -12.42 17.73
CA TYR A 5 -13.24 -13.53 16.84
C TYR A 5 -11.97 -14.21 16.33
N ASP A 6 -11.81 -15.49 16.67
CA ASP A 6 -10.64 -16.32 16.41
C ASP A 6 -10.61 -16.87 14.96
N TYR A 7 -10.91 -16.04 13.97
CA TYR A 7 -11.10 -16.47 12.57
C TYR A 7 -10.51 -15.55 11.50
N ASN A 8 -9.80 -14.48 11.87
CA ASN A 8 -9.20 -13.58 10.89
C ASN A 8 -7.84 -14.14 10.42
N ASP A 9 -7.64 -14.29 9.11
CA ASP A 9 -6.37 -14.69 8.50
C ASP A 9 -5.29 -13.59 8.59
N LEU A 10 -4.07 -13.88 8.14
CA LEU A 10 -2.95 -12.93 8.18
C LEU A 10 -3.27 -11.65 7.40
N CYS A 11 -3.88 -11.79 6.23
CA CYS A 11 -4.32 -10.70 5.37
C CYS A 11 -5.20 -9.71 6.16
N THR A 12 -6.24 -10.23 6.80
CA THR A 12 -7.21 -9.43 7.57
C THR A 12 -6.56 -8.72 8.76
N PHE A 13 -5.72 -9.42 9.54
CA PHE A 13 -5.05 -8.83 10.70
C PHE A 13 -4.06 -7.72 10.30
N ALA A 14 -3.25 -7.97 9.28
CA ALA A 14 -2.27 -7.01 8.79
C ALA A 14 -2.96 -5.77 8.18
N LEU A 15 -4.01 -5.97 7.37
CA LEU A 15 -4.81 -4.90 6.82
C LEU A 15 -5.46 -4.04 7.92
N GLN A 16 -6.08 -4.69 8.90
CA GLN A 16 -6.72 -4.01 10.02
C GLN A 16 -5.71 -3.16 10.82
N PHE A 17 -4.55 -3.74 11.13
CA PHE A 17 -3.47 -3.02 11.81
C PHE A 17 -3.03 -1.79 11.03
N ARG A 18 -2.78 -1.95 9.72
CA ARG A 18 -2.35 -0.87 8.84
C ARG A 18 -3.36 0.26 8.80
N LEU A 19 -4.63 -0.04 8.53
CA LEU A 19 -5.69 0.96 8.41
C LEU A 19 -5.86 1.76 9.71
N PHE A 20 -5.89 1.08 10.86
CA PHE A 20 -6.01 1.75 12.15
C PHE A 20 -4.82 2.65 12.45
N ARG A 21 -3.59 2.19 12.20
CA ARG A 21 -2.38 3.00 12.40
C ARG A 21 -2.36 4.23 11.49
N GLN A 22 -2.72 4.07 10.21
CA GLN A 22 -2.82 5.18 9.26
C GLN A 22 -3.86 6.23 9.68
N HIS A 23 -4.88 5.84 10.44
CA HIS A 23 -5.93 6.72 10.96
C HIS A 23 -5.67 7.20 12.41
N GLY A 24 -4.45 7.03 12.91
CA GLY A 24 -4.03 7.58 14.21
C GLY A 24 -4.34 6.72 15.43
N TYR A 25 -4.90 5.52 15.26
CA TYR A 25 -5.13 4.61 16.38
C TYR A 25 -3.83 3.95 16.84
N THR A 26 -3.48 4.15 18.12
CA THR A 26 -2.24 3.60 18.71
C THR A 26 -2.38 2.11 19.07
N ILE A 27 -2.30 1.25 18.06
CA ILE A 27 -2.31 -0.21 18.27
C ILE A 27 -0.89 -0.71 18.43
N SER A 28 -0.43 -0.98 19.66
CA SER A 28 0.89 -1.59 19.87
C SER A 28 0.87 -3.07 19.48
N PRO A 29 1.70 -3.54 18.53
CA PRO A 29 1.70 -4.93 18.08
C PRO A 29 2.11 -5.91 19.19
N SER A 30 3.02 -5.50 20.07
CA SER A 30 3.48 -6.30 21.21
C SER A 30 2.42 -6.40 22.32
N LYS A 31 1.70 -5.31 22.63
CA LYS A 31 0.65 -5.31 23.65
C LYS A 31 -0.64 -5.99 23.17
N SER A 32 -1.03 -5.75 21.92
CA SER A 32 -2.25 -6.30 21.34
C SER A 32 -2.09 -7.77 20.94
N LYS A 33 -0.85 -8.27 20.83
CA LYS A 33 -0.52 -9.64 20.45
C LYS A 33 -1.14 -10.07 19.11
N ILE A 34 -1.46 -9.11 18.25
CA ILE A 34 -2.16 -9.34 16.97
C ILE A 34 -1.37 -10.25 16.02
N PHE A 35 -0.03 -10.28 16.16
CA PHE A 35 0.84 -11.10 15.33
C PHE A 35 1.25 -12.43 15.99
N ASN A 36 0.97 -12.63 17.28
CA ASN A 36 1.51 -13.77 18.03
C ASN A 36 1.11 -15.13 17.44
N LYS A 37 -0.12 -15.24 16.91
CA LYS A 37 -0.58 -16.51 16.31
C LYS A 37 0.11 -16.85 14.98
N PHE A 38 0.75 -15.87 14.35
CA PHE A 38 1.51 -16.00 13.11
C PHE A 38 3.00 -16.22 13.39
N GLN A 39 3.42 -16.23 14.65
CA GLN A 39 4.80 -16.48 15.06
C GLN A 39 4.98 -17.91 15.62
N ASP A 40 6.17 -18.45 15.46
CA ASP A 40 6.62 -19.72 16.03
C ASP A 40 7.04 -19.57 17.51
N GLY A 41 7.54 -20.65 18.11
CA GLY A 41 8.02 -20.63 19.51
C GLY A 41 9.22 -19.71 19.77
N ASN A 42 9.92 -19.28 18.71
CA ASN A 42 11.08 -18.38 18.78
C ASN A 42 10.67 -16.91 18.54
N GLY A 43 9.39 -16.64 18.29
CA GLY A 43 8.89 -15.31 17.96
C GLY A 43 9.13 -14.89 16.51
N LYS A 44 9.51 -15.81 15.61
CA LYS A 44 9.66 -15.54 14.17
C LYS A 44 8.39 -15.90 13.43
N PHE A 45 8.09 -15.20 12.33
CA PHE A 45 6.92 -15.53 11.51
C PHE A 45 7.02 -16.97 10.98
N LYS A 46 5.92 -17.71 11.03
CA LYS A 46 5.88 -19.12 10.65
C LYS A 46 6.13 -19.26 9.14
N GLU A 47 7.09 -20.08 8.75
CA GLU A 47 7.36 -20.43 7.34
C GLU A 47 6.14 -21.01 6.61
N SER A 48 5.18 -21.58 7.33
CA SER A 48 3.90 -22.02 6.74
C SER A 48 3.08 -20.88 6.11
N LEU A 49 3.40 -19.61 6.42
CA LEU A 49 2.77 -18.43 5.84
C LEU A 49 3.36 -18.05 4.48
N ALA A 50 4.49 -18.64 4.08
CA ALA A 50 5.19 -18.32 2.84
C ALA A 50 4.35 -18.52 1.57
N SER A 51 3.31 -19.36 1.63
CA SER A 51 2.38 -19.60 0.52
C SER A 51 1.17 -18.65 0.48
N ASP A 52 0.90 -17.90 1.56
CA ASP A 52 -0.20 -16.94 1.64
C ASP A 52 0.22 -15.57 1.09
N VAL A 53 0.24 -15.44 -0.24
CA VAL A 53 0.72 -14.23 -0.94
C VAL A 53 -0.07 -12.98 -0.54
N LEU A 54 -1.40 -13.09 -0.36
CA LEU A 54 -2.24 -11.95 0.04
C LEU A 54 -1.98 -11.54 1.50
N GLY A 55 -1.79 -12.53 2.39
CA GLY A 55 -1.34 -12.29 3.75
C GLY A 55 0.02 -11.62 3.82
N LEU A 56 0.99 -12.11 3.04
CA LEU A 56 2.33 -11.55 2.94
C LEU A 56 2.32 -10.12 2.40
N LEU A 57 1.54 -9.84 1.34
CA LEU A 57 1.41 -8.50 0.77
C LEU A 57 0.79 -7.52 1.79
N SER A 58 -0.24 -7.96 2.52
CA SER A 58 -0.85 -7.15 3.57
C SER A 58 0.11 -6.91 4.73
N LEU A 59 0.89 -7.92 5.13
CA LEU A 59 1.91 -7.84 6.17
C LEU A 59 3.05 -6.90 5.77
N TYR A 60 3.49 -6.96 4.51
CA TYR A 60 4.48 -6.06 3.93
C TYR A 60 4.02 -4.61 4.07
N GLU A 61 2.81 -4.29 3.60
CA GLU A 61 2.28 -2.93 3.69
C GLU A 61 2.08 -2.47 5.15
N ALA A 62 1.67 -3.38 6.03
CA ALA A 62 1.52 -3.11 7.46
C ALA A 62 2.86 -2.84 8.16
N SER A 63 3.96 -3.43 7.69
CA SER A 63 5.29 -3.21 8.27
C SER A 63 5.79 -1.78 8.05
N HIS A 64 5.36 -1.10 6.98
CA HIS A 64 5.77 0.27 6.68
C HIS A 64 5.15 1.33 7.59
N VAL A 65 4.07 1.02 8.31
CA VAL A 65 3.46 1.93 9.30
C VAL A 65 4.04 1.79 10.72
N ARG A 66 5.19 1.12 10.83
CA ARG A 66 5.91 0.92 12.09
C ARG A 66 6.36 2.25 12.71
N THR A 67 6.41 2.24 14.03
CA THR A 67 6.97 3.30 14.88
C THR A 67 8.25 2.81 15.57
N HIS A 68 8.90 3.67 16.36
CA HIS A 68 10.15 3.30 17.03
C HIS A 68 10.00 2.07 17.93
N CYS A 69 11.03 1.22 17.97
CA CYS A 69 11.14 0.04 18.84
C CYS A 69 10.05 -1.02 18.61
N GLU A 70 9.69 -1.28 17.35
CA GLU A 70 8.74 -2.33 16.95
C GLU A 70 9.42 -3.43 16.13
N ASP A 71 10.31 -4.20 16.79
CA ASP A 71 11.12 -5.26 16.17
C ASP A 71 10.27 -6.32 15.44
N ILE A 72 9.04 -6.58 15.91
CA ILE A 72 8.08 -7.48 15.26
C ILE A 72 7.79 -7.01 13.82
N LEU A 73 7.69 -5.70 13.58
CA LEU A 73 7.42 -5.15 12.25
C LEU A 73 8.68 -5.07 11.39
N GLU A 74 9.86 -5.03 12.00
CA GLU A 74 11.12 -5.21 11.27
C GLU A 74 11.27 -6.63 10.73
N ASP A 75 11.02 -7.62 11.58
CA ASP A 75 10.96 -9.03 11.17
C ASP A 75 9.86 -9.26 10.11
N ALA A 76 8.70 -8.62 10.25
CA ALA A 76 7.61 -8.70 9.29
C ALA A 76 8.01 -8.17 7.91
N LEU A 77 8.72 -7.03 7.87
CA LEU A 77 9.21 -6.44 6.62
C LEU A 77 10.19 -7.38 5.94
N ALA A 78 11.20 -7.89 6.67
CA ALA A 78 12.19 -8.81 6.11
C ALA A 78 11.55 -10.10 5.59
N PHE A 79 10.72 -10.75 6.42
CA PHE A 79 10.03 -12.00 6.08
C PHE A 79 9.13 -11.84 4.84
N SER A 80 8.25 -10.84 4.85
CA SER A 80 7.31 -10.62 3.73
C SER A 80 8.04 -10.26 2.44
N THR A 81 9.09 -9.43 2.49
CA THR A 81 9.89 -9.06 1.31
C THR A 81 10.49 -10.30 0.66
N THR A 82 11.20 -11.15 1.42
CA THR A 82 11.85 -12.36 0.90
C THR A 82 10.86 -13.30 0.21
N HIS A 83 9.71 -13.56 0.84
CA HIS A 83 8.73 -14.48 0.27
C HIS A 83 7.95 -13.87 -0.91
N LEU A 84 7.66 -12.56 -0.90
CA LEU A 84 7.02 -11.88 -2.03
C LEU A 84 7.94 -11.85 -3.25
N GLU A 85 9.23 -11.56 -3.07
CA GLU A 85 10.23 -11.61 -4.15
C GLU A 85 10.34 -13.02 -4.75
N SER A 86 10.32 -14.06 -3.91
CA SER A 86 10.34 -15.44 -4.37
C SER A 86 9.05 -15.84 -5.11
N ALA A 87 7.89 -15.32 -4.69
CA ALA A 87 6.60 -15.69 -5.27
C ALA A 87 6.29 -14.92 -6.57
N ALA A 88 6.70 -13.65 -6.67
CA ALA A 88 6.33 -12.72 -7.74
C ALA A 88 6.51 -13.25 -9.17
N PRO A 89 7.59 -13.98 -9.53
CA PRO A 89 7.75 -14.52 -10.88
C PRO A 89 6.64 -15.49 -11.31
N HIS A 90 6.00 -16.16 -10.35
CA HIS A 90 5.02 -17.24 -10.56
C HIS A 90 3.56 -16.80 -10.39
N LEU A 91 3.31 -15.53 -10.08
CA LEU A 91 1.95 -14.99 -9.90
C LEU A 91 1.31 -14.65 -11.24
N ASN A 92 -0.02 -14.74 -11.28
CA ASN A 92 -0.82 -14.26 -12.39
C ASN A 92 -1.17 -12.78 -12.23
N SER A 93 -1.40 -12.09 -13.34
CA SER A 93 -1.93 -10.72 -13.34
C SER A 93 -3.39 -10.71 -12.85
N PRO A 94 -3.85 -9.64 -12.15
CA PRO A 94 -3.12 -8.43 -11.81
C PRO A 94 -2.29 -8.51 -10.52
N LEU A 95 -2.35 -9.62 -9.78
CA LEU A 95 -1.71 -9.76 -8.47
C LEU A 95 -0.18 -9.65 -8.59
N LYS A 96 0.41 -10.17 -9.66
CA LYS A 96 1.83 -10.01 -9.95
C LYS A 96 2.25 -8.54 -9.99
N GLU A 97 1.53 -7.72 -10.76
CA GLU A 97 1.81 -6.28 -10.87
C GLU A 97 1.62 -5.57 -9.54
N GLN A 98 0.63 -5.97 -8.75
CA GLN A 98 0.41 -5.42 -7.42
C GLN A 98 1.58 -5.70 -6.47
N VAL A 99 2.08 -6.94 -6.46
CA VAL A 99 3.23 -7.34 -5.64
C VAL A 99 4.50 -6.61 -6.09
N MET A 100 4.75 -6.55 -7.40
CA MET A 100 5.91 -5.82 -7.94
C MET A 100 5.88 -4.34 -7.58
N GLN A 101 4.72 -3.69 -7.73
CA GLN A 101 4.56 -2.28 -7.34
C GLN A 101 4.80 -2.08 -5.85
N ALA A 102 4.25 -2.93 -4.98
CA ALA A 102 4.45 -2.80 -3.54
C ALA A 102 5.92 -2.93 -3.14
N LEU A 103 6.66 -3.87 -3.75
CA LEU A 103 8.09 -4.06 -3.51
C LEU A 103 8.93 -2.86 -3.97
N GLU A 104 8.54 -2.18 -5.06
CA GLU A 104 9.18 -0.95 -5.52
C GLU A 104 8.83 0.25 -4.63
N GLN A 105 7.54 0.38 -4.30
CA GLN A 105 6.98 1.52 -3.59
C GLN A 105 5.83 1.08 -2.68
N SER A 106 6.08 1.03 -1.38
CA SER A 106 5.02 0.75 -0.39
C SER A 106 3.92 1.82 -0.44
N LEU A 107 2.67 1.41 -0.27
CA LEU A 107 1.51 2.30 -0.27
C LEU A 107 1.64 3.43 0.76
N HIS A 108 2.19 3.15 1.94
CA HIS A 108 2.31 4.15 3.00
C HIS A 108 3.29 5.29 2.66
N LYS A 109 4.31 5.01 1.84
CA LYS A 109 5.34 5.98 1.45
C LYS A 109 5.10 6.56 0.05
N GLY A 110 4.13 6.02 -0.70
CA GLY A 110 3.82 6.44 -2.06
C GLY A 110 3.02 7.75 -2.09
N ILE A 111 3.11 8.47 -3.21
CA ILE A 111 2.29 9.67 -3.43
C ILE A 111 0.85 9.21 -3.71
N PRO A 112 -0.17 9.63 -2.94
CA PRO A 112 -1.52 9.09 -3.06
C PRO A 112 -2.10 9.13 -4.49
N GLN A 113 -1.88 10.21 -5.24
CA GLN A 113 -2.39 10.32 -6.62
C GLN A 113 -1.70 9.34 -7.59
N VAL A 114 -0.41 9.06 -7.40
CA VAL A 114 0.35 8.12 -8.23
C VAL A 114 -0.11 6.70 -7.96
N GLU A 115 -0.17 6.31 -6.68
CA GLU A 115 -0.65 4.98 -6.26
C GLU A 115 -2.10 4.74 -6.69
N THR A 116 -2.97 5.75 -6.54
CA THR A 116 -4.38 5.67 -6.96
C THR A 116 -4.50 5.45 -8.47
N ARG A 117 -3.72 6.17 -9.29
CA ARG A 117 -3.74 6.02 -10.74
C ARG A 117 -3.32 4.61 -11.17
N PHE A 118 -2.25 4.11 -10.55
CA PHE A 118 -1.77 2.74 -10.78
C PHE A 118 -2.82 1.72 -10.38
N PHE A 119 -3.37 1.83 -9.16
CA PHE A 119 -4.34 0.88 -8.65
C PHE A 119 -5.61 0.82 -9.52
N ILE A 120 -6.17 1.98 -9.90
CA ILE A 120 -7.37 2.01 -10.75
C ILE A 120 -7.11 1.33 -12.09
N SER A 121 -6.03 1.69 -12.79
CA SER A 121 -5.82 1.29 -14.20
C SER A 121 -5.14 -0.08 -14.36
N SER A 122 -4.19 -0.39 -13.49
CA SER A 122 -3.33 -1.56 -13.63
C SER A 122 -3.83 -2.76 -12.83
N ILE A 123 -4.56 -2.52 -11.73
CA ILE A 123 -5.01 -3.55 -10.80
C ILE A 123 -6.53 -3.71 -10.87
N TYR A 124 -7.28 -2.75 -10.32
CA TYR A 124 -8.71 -2.89 -10.05
C TYR A 124 -9.56 -3.03 -11.33
N ASP A 125 -9.18 -2.38 -12.44
CA ASP A 125 -9.87 -2.54 -13.73
C ASP A 125 -9.81 -3.98 -14.26
N LYS A 126 -8.70 -4.67 -13.97
CA LYS A 126 -8.40 -6.03 -14.45
C LYS A 126 -8.87 -7.13 -13.51
N GLU A 127 -9.28 -6.79 -12.28
CA GLU A 127 -9.83 -7.76 -11.35
C GLU A 127 -11.17 -8.30 -11.86
N GLU A 128 -11.34 -9.63 -11.78
CA GLU A 128 -12.60 -10.30 -12.11
C GLU A 128 -13.67 -10.03 -11.05
N SER A 129 -13.27 -9.96 -9.77
CA SER A 129 -14.14 -9.71 -8.62
C SER A 129 -14.42 -8.23 -8.35
N LYS A 130 -14.05 -7.32 -9.25
CA LYS A 130 -14.22 -5.88 -9.05
C LYS A 130 -15.70 -5.50 -8.88
N ASN A 131 -15.93 -4.40 -8.16
CA ASN A 131 -17.23 -3.75 -8.15
C ASN A 131 -17.26 -2.67 -9.25
N ASP A 132 -18.08 -2.88 -10.28
CA ASP A 132 -18.16 -1.96 -11.42
C ASP A 132 -18.63 -0.54 -11.04
N VAL A 133 -19.45 -0.42 -10.00
CA VAL A 133 -19.89 0.90 -9.49
C VAL A 133 -18.71 1.65 -8.89
N LEU A 134 -17.90 0.99 -8.06
CA LEU A 134 -16.70 1.59 -7.47
C LEU A 134 -15.65 1.93 -8.53
N LEU A 135 -15.41 1.04 -9.49
CA LEU A 135 -14.47 1.28 -10.57
C LEU A 135 -14.90 2.50 -11.41
N ARG A 136 -16.17 2.56 -11.81
CA ARG A 136 -16.70 3.68 -12.58
C ARG A 136 -16.59 4.99 -11.80
N PHE A 137 -16.94 4.96 -10.51
CA PHE A 137 -16.83 6.12 -9.65
C PHE A 137 -15.39 6.62 -9.56
N ALA A 138 -14.43 5.74 -9.25
CA ALA A 138 -13.02 6.08 -9.12
C ALA A 138 -12.43 6.65 -10.42
N LYS A 139 -12.79 6.08 -11.59
CA LYS A 139 -12.35 6.61 -12.90
C LYS A 139 -12.88 8.02 -13.18
N LEU A 140 -14.15 8.28 -12.86
CA LEU A 140 -14.76 9.59 -13.09
C LEU A 140 -14.19 10.65 -12.15
N ASP A 141 -14.07 10.33 -10.86
CA ASP A 141 -13.52 11.23 -9.85
C ASP A 141 -12.07 11.62 -10.16
N PHE A 142 -11.22 10.64 -10.51
CA PHE A 142 -9.84 10.89 -10.89
C PHE A 142 -9.73 11.80 -12.13
N ASN A 143 -10.55 11.57 -13.16
CA ASN A 143 -10.54 12.39 -14.37
C ASN A 143 -11.05 13.81 -14.11
N LEU A 144 -12.04 13.98 -13.25
CA LEU A 144 -12.55 15.29 -12.85
C LEU A 144 -11.46 16.10 -12.13
N LEU A 145 -10.78 15.50 -11.14
CA LEU A 145 -9.66 16.15 -10.46
C LEU A 145 -8.50 16.45 -11.41
N GLN A 146 -8.21 15.56 -12.36
CA GLN A 146 -7.19 15.83 -13.37
C GLN A 146 -7.51 17.05 -14.25
N MET A 147 -8.78 17.29 -14.57
CA MET A 147 -9.19 18.50 -15.30
C MET A 147 -8.91 19.77 -14.48
N LEU A 148 -9.19 19.75 -13.17
CA LEU A 148 -8.87 20.85 -12.26
C LEU A 148 -7.36 21.09 -12.18
N HIS A 149 -6.56 20.04 -11.93
CA HIS A 149 -5.10 20.16 -11.87
C HIS A 149 -4.50 20.72 -13.16
N LYS A 150 -5.08 20.41 -14.33
CA LYS A 150 -4.65 20.97 -15.62
C LYS A 150 -4.96 22.46 -15.74
N GLN A 151 -6.07 22.93 -15.20
CA GLN A 151 -6.41 24.35 -15.16
C GLN A 151 -5.44 25.10 -14.24
N GLU A 152 -5.23 24.60 -13.02
CA GLU A 152 -4.27 25.16 -12.06
C GLU A 152 -2.86 25.22 -12.66
N LEU A 153 -2.41 24.13 -13.30
CA LEU A 153 -1.11 24.09 -13.95
C LEU A 153 -1.03 25.07 -15.12
N ALA A 154 -2.11 25.27 -15.89
CA ALA A 154 -2.13 26.24 -16.98
C ALA A 154 -2.03 27.68 -16.48
N GLU A 155 -2.65 28.00 -15.34
CA GLU A 155 -2.55 29.29 -14.69
C GLU A 155 -1.13 29.54 -14.16
N VAL A 156 -0.56 28.58 -13.43
CA VAL A 156 0.83 28.64 -12.94
C VAL A 156 1.82 28.75 -14.11
N SER A 157 1.61 28.00 -15.20
CA SER A 157 2.46 28.05 -16.38
C SER A 157 2.40 29.40 -17.09
N ARG A 158 1.22 30.03 -17.13
CA ARG A 158 1.05 31.38 -17.68
C ARG A 158 1.77 32.41 -16.82
N TRP A 159 1.54 32.37 -15.51
CA TRP A 159 2.23 33.24 -14.55
C TRP A 159 3.76 33.10 -14.64
N TRP A 160 4.27 31.86 -14.71
CA TRP A 160 5.69 31.59 -14.86
C TRP A 160 6.26 32.12 -16.17
N LYS A 161 5.50 32.01 -17.27
CA LYS A 161 5.90 32.55 -18.57
C LYS A 161 5.98 34.07 -18.55
N ASP A 162 5.05 34.75 -17.88
CA ASP A 162 5.02 36.21 -17.78
C ASP A 162 6.20 36.78 -16.97
N LEU A 163 6.81 35.99 -16.08
CA LEU A 163 8.04 36.35 -15.37
C LEU A 163 9.28 36.33 -16.27
N ASP A 164 9.24 35.58 -17.37
CA ASP A 164 10.31 35.46 -18.38
C ASP A 164 11.72 35.22 -17.82
N PHE A 165 11.82 34.52 -16.68
CA PHE A 165 13.11 34.19 -16.05
C PHE A 165 14.02 33.34 -16.94
N VAL A 166 13.43 32.56 -17.85
CA VAL A 166 14.17 31.71 -18.79
C VAL A 166 15.02 32.53 -19.77
N THR A 167 14.60 33.75 -20.13
CA THR A 167 15.37 34.64 -21.00
C THR A 167 16.20 35.63 -20.18
N THR A 168 15.62 36.17 -19.10
CA THR A 168 16.20 37.28 -18.33
C THR A 168 17.29 36.84 -17.36
N LEU A 169 17.35 35.55 -16.97
CA LEU A 169 18.37 34.98 -16.09
C LEU A 169 19.34 34.03 -16.81
N ARG A 170 19.48 34.11 -18.13
CA ARG A 170 20.57 33.41 -18.84
C ARG A 170 21.91 34.09 -18.51
N SER A 171 22.71 33.44 -17.66
CA SER A 171 24.16 33.70 -17.49
C SER A 171 24.97 33.08 -18.64
#